data_AF-A0A3D3RFE4-F1
#
_entry.id   AF-A0A3D3RFE4-F1
#
_cell.length_a   1.000
_cell.length_b   1.000
_cell.length_c   1.000
_cell.angle_alpha   90.00
_cell.angle_beta   90.00
_cell.angle_gamma   90.00
#
_symmetry.space_group_name_H-M   'P 1'
#
loop_
_entity.id
_entity.type
_entity.pdbx_description
1 polymer ?
#
loop_
_entity_poly.entity_id
_entity_poly.type
_entity_poly.pdbx_seq_one_letter_code
_entity_poly.pdbx_strand_id
1 'polypeptide(L)'
;RGPDEGYLMGSRNVDPVNGGGDWVCELPEHWIFENTGMKKGDSIPGLIGWEYHGDPPADIPGLEVVAKGTALQGGVNPQQWTATIYPGPKNNFVFNASTIFWCQDLSSPPGHMLPWSHWSRPHGPDERVQQITHNIMRRATS
;
A
#
# COMPACT_ATOMS: atom_id res chain seq x y z
N ARG A 1 22.33 15.11 -7.56
CA ARG A 1 20.98 14.80 -7.06
C ARG A 1 20.72 13.33 -7.35
N GLY A 2 20.15 12.59 -6.40
CA GLY A 2 19.76 11.20 -6.62
C GLY A 2 18.53 11.10 -7.53
N PRO A 3 18.20 9.88 -8.00
CA PRO A 3 16.97 9.62 -8.75
C PRO A 3 15.73 9.91 -7.88
N ASP A 4 14.64 10.31 -8.53
CA ASP A 4 13.32 10.48 -7.91
C ASP A 4 12.79 9.12 -7.46
N GLU A 5 12.31 9.05 -6.22
CA GLU A 5 11.86 7.83 -5.58
C GLU A 5 10.63 7.20 -6.27
N GLY A 6 9.76 8.01 -6.88
CA GLY A 6 8.62 7.53 -7.65
C GLY A 6 9.06 6.74 -8.88
N TYR A 7 10.21 7.09 -9.47
CA TYR A 7 10.78 6.34 -10.60
C TYR A 7 11.48 5.04 -10.19
N LEU A 8 11.65 4.81 -8.88
CA LEU A 8 12.20 3.57 -8.34
C LEU A 8 11.12 2.70 -7.68
N MET A 9 10.18 3.31 -6.98
CA MET A 9 9.17 2.65 -6.15
C MET A 9 7.74 2.81 -6.67
N GLY A 10 7.52 3.49 -7.80
CA GLY A 10 6.19 3.67 -8.41
C GLY A 10 5.29 4.71 -7.72
N SER A 11 5.69 5.24 -6.56
CA SER A 11 5.06 6.37 -5.89
C SER A 11 6.10 7.05 -4.99
N ARG A 12 5.85 8.29 -4.58
CA ARG A 12 6.79 9.15 -3.85
C ARG A 12 6.17 9.79 -2.61
N ASN A 13 7.02 10.38 -1.77
CA ASN A 13 6.59 11.21 -0.67
C ASN A 13 5.78 12.39 -1.20
N VAL A 14 4.66 12.61 -0.54
CA VAL A 14 3.74 13.72 -0.76
C VAL A 14 3.74 14.62 0.48
N ASP A 15 3.19 15.82 0.38
CA ASP A 15 3.06 16.73 1.51
C ASP A 15 1.58 16.97 1.84
N PRO A 16 1.07 16.54 3.01
CA PRO A 16 1.77 15.88 4.11
C PRO A 16 2.18 14.42 3.82
N VAL A 17 3.32 13.99 4.36
CA VAL A 17 3.86 12.61 4.17
C VAL A 17 3.27 11.59 5.15
N ASN A 18 2.59 12.05 6.19
CA ASN A 18 2.07 11.22 7.26
C ASN A 18 0.60 11.46 7.58
N GLY A 19 -0.03 10.49 8.24
CA GLY A 19 -1.46 10.49 8.50
C GLY A 19 -2.00 9.09 8.80
N GLY A 20 -3.32 9.00 8.83
CA GLY A 20 -4.05 7.74 9.04
C GLY A 20 -5.20 7.61 8.06
N GLY A 21 -5.49 6.38 7.63
CA GLY A 21 -6.64 6.09 6.78
C GLY A 21 -6.78 4.61 6.46
N ASP A 22 -7.70 4.32 5.55
CA ASP A 22 -7.96 2.96 5.09
C ASP A 22 -7.21 2.67 3.79
N TRP A 23 -6.76 1.43 3.60
CA TRP A 23 -6.20 0.99 2.33
C TRP A 23 -7.33 0.42 1.45
N VAL A 24 -7.65 1.09 0.35
CA VAL A 24 -8.86 0.83 -0.46
C VAL A 24 -8.50 0.26 -1.83
N CYS A 25 -9.05 -0.90 -2.15
CA CYS A 25 -8.81 -1.60 -3.42
C CYS A 25 -9.37 -0.81 -4.62
N GLU A 26 -8.54 -0.63 -5.65
CA GLU A 26 -8.91 0.08 -6.89
C GLU A 26 -9.08 -0.86 -8.09
N LEU A 27 -8.28 -1.94 -8.14
CA LEU A 27 -8.15 -2.85 -9.28
C LEU A 27 -8.27 -4.33 -8.85
N PRO A 28 -9.44 -4.78 -8.35
CA PRO A 28 -9.62 -6.12 -7.75
C PRO A 28 -9.35 -7.30 -8.71
N GLU A 29 -9.41 -7.07 -10.02
CA GLU A 29 -9.10 -8.05 -11.06
C GLU A 29 -7.59 -8.31 -11.23
N HIS A 30 -6.73 -7.47 -10.64
CA HIS A 30 -5.29 -7.64 -10.71
C HIS A 30 -4.84 -8.87 -9.91
N TRP A 31 -3.86 -9.61 -10.43
CA TRP A 31 -3.44 -10.92 -9.88
C TRP A 31 -3.00 -10.90 -8.41
N ILE A 32 -2.59 -9.74 -7.87
CA ILE A 32 -2.24 -9.62 -6.45
C ILE A 32 -3.45 -9.85 -5.54
N PHE A 33 -4.67 -9.62 -6.05
CA PHE A 33 -5.92 -9.78 -5.30
C PHE A 33 -6.56 -11.16 -5.48
N GLU A 34 -5.93 -12.07 -6.23
CA GLU A 34 -6.45 -13.42 -6.42
C GLU A 34 -6.70 -14.10 -5.06
N ASN A 35 -7.89 -14.70 -4.89
CA ASN A 35 -8.33 -15.35 -3.66
C ASN A 35 -8.50 -14.45 -2.43
N THR A 36 -8.42 -13.13 -2.56
CA THR A 36 -8.73 -12.19 -1.46
C THR A 36 -10.23 -11.96 -1.30
N GLY A 37 -11.01 -12.16 -2.37
CA GLY A 37 -12.42 -11.80 -2.43
C GLY A 37 -12.69 -10.29 -2.45
N MET A 38 -11.65 -9.44 -2.47
CA MET A 38 -11.80 -7.99 -2.47
C MET A 38 -12.48 -7.51 -3.75
N LYS A 39 -13.31 -6.49 -3.60
CA LYS A 39 -13.96 -5.73 -4.67
C LYS A 39 -13.41 -4.31 -4.69
N LYS A 40 -13.65 -3.62 -5.81
CA LYS A 40 -13.32 -2.21 -5.92
C LYS A 40 -14.07 -1.41 -4.85
N GLY A 41 -13.32 -0.61 -4.10
CA GLY A 41 -13.85 0.17 -2.97
C GLY A 41 -13.86 -0.56 -1.62
N ASP A 42 -13.57 -1.86 -1.58
CA ASP A 42 -13.38 -2.57 -0.31
C ASP A 42 -12.16 -2.00 0.40
N SER A 43 -12.30 -1.75 1.70
CA SER A 43 -11.25 -1.18 2.53
C SER A 43 -10.65 -2.19 3.50
N ILE A 44 -9.37 -1.99 3.81
CA ILE A 44 -8.70 -2.57 4.97
C ILE A 44 -8.53 -1.42 5.97
N PRO A 45 -9.40 -1.36 7.01
CA PRO A 45 -9.48 -0.20 7.87
C PRO A 45 -8.18 0.07 8.64
N GLY A 46 -7.76 1.34 8.68
CA GLY A 46 -6.61 1.78 9.47
C GLY A 46 -5.23 1.32 8.97
N LEU A 47 -5.16 0.68 7.80
CA LEU A 47 -3.91 0.18 7.22
C LEU A 47 -3.00 1.27 6.64
N ILE A 48 -3.51 2.48 6.38
CA ILE A 48 -2.66 3.61 5.95
C ILE A 48 -2.08 4.32 7.16
N GLY A 49 -0.75 4.39 7.23
CA GLY A 49 0.02 5.12 8.23
C GLY A 49 1.36 4.44 8.54
N TRP A 50 2.23 4.98 9.39
CA TRP A 50 2.31 6.39 9.79
C TRP A 50 2.56 7.26 8.56
N GLU A 51 3.45 6.81 7.68
CA GLU A 51 3.79 7.47 6.41
C GLU A 51 3.24 6.68 5.23
N TYR A 52 3.01 7.38 4.13
CA TYR A 52 2.49 6.82 2.89
C TYR A 52 3.10 7.53 1.68
N HIS A 53 3.06 6.86 0.54
CA HIS A 53 3.44 7.44 -0.73
C HIS A 53 2.20 7.86 -1.53
N GLY A 54 2.38 8.74 -2.50
CA GLY A 54 1.37 9.14 -3.46
C GLY A 54 2.03 9.55 -4.77
N ASP A 55 1.28 10.26 -5.61
CA ASP A 55 1.78 10.90 -6.82
C ASP A 55 2.61 9.93 -7.72
N PRO A 56 1.99 8.89 -8.30
CA PRO A 56 2.71 7.91 -9.10
C PRO A 56 3.19 8.55 -10.42
N PRO A 57 4.39 8.22 -10.94
CA PRO A 57 4.81 8.66 -12.27
C PRO A 57 3.82 8.21 -13.35
N ALA A 58 3.46 9.13 -14.25
CA ALA A 58 2.53 8.84 -15.35
C ALA A 58 3.19 8.13 -16.55
N ASP A 59 4.52 8.08 -16.58
CA ASP A 59 5.34 7.68 -17.72
C ASP A 59 6.14 6.39 -17.49
N ILE A 60 5.92 5.67 -16.38
CA ILE A 60 6.41 4.29 -16.23
C ILE A 60 5.50 3.35 -17.03
N PRO A 61 6.01 2.67 -18.07
CA PRO A 61 5.19 1.74 -18.85
C PRO A 61 4.68 0.58 -18.00
N GLY A 62 3.37 0.34 -18.05
CA GLY A 62 2.73 -0.76 -17.32
C GLY A 62 2.57 -0.51 -15.81
N LEU A 63 2.74 0.73 -15.34
CA LEU A 63 2.39 1.07 -13.96
C LEU A 63 0.88 1.06 -13.76
N GLU A 64 0.45 0.30 -12.77
CA GLU A 64 -0.95 0.14 -12.38
C GLU A 64 -1.14 0.63 -10.94
N VAL A 65 -2.14 1.46 -10.72
CA VAL A 65 -2.60 1.85 -9.37
C VAL A 65 -3.58 0.78 -8.90
N VAL A 66 -3.13 -0.05 -7.96
CA VAL A 66 -3.91 -1.20 -7.48
C VAL A 66 -4.78 -0.87 -6.27
N ALA A 67 -4.42 0.17 -5.53
CA ALA A 67 -5.20 0.74 -4.45
C ALA A 67 -4.90 2.23 -4.28
N LYS A 68 -5.87 2.99 -3.81
CA LYS A 68 -5.74 4.44 -3.62
C LYS A 68 -6.76 4.94 -2.62
N GLY A 69 -6.50 6.09 -2.03
CA GLY A 69 -7.45 6.70 -1.12
C GLY A 69 -6.94 7.99 -0.51
N THR A 70 -7.64 8.44 0.53
CA THR A 70 -7.28 9.64 1.28
C THR A 70 -6.82 9.23 2.69
N ALA A 71 -5.69 9.78 3.11
CA ALA A 71 -5.22 9.76 4.49
C ALA A 71 -5.43 11.14 5.12
N LEU A 72 -5.57 11.19 6.43
CA LEU A 72 -5.73 12.43 7.18
C LEU A 72 -4.55 12.62 8.14
N GLN A 73 -3.71 13.63 7.92
CA GLN A 73 -2.73 14.07 8.89
C GLN A 73 -3.45 14.72 10.09
N GLY A 74 -3.27 14.13 11.26
CA GLY A 74 -3.87 14.63 12.50
C GLY A 74 -5.39 14.53 12.51
N GLY A 75 -5.97 13.67 11.66
CA GLY A 75 -7.40 13.47 11.52
C GLY A 75 -8.15 14.57 10.75
N VAL A 76 -7.45 15.58 10.22
CA VAL A 76 -8.10 16.76 9.61
C VAL A 76 -7.49 17.23 8.29
N ASN A 77 -6.20 17.06 8.07
CA ASN A 77 -5.52 17.57 6.86
C ASN A 77 -5.37 16.45 5.81
N PRO A 78 -6.10 16.49 4.68
CA PRO A 78 -6.16 15.37 3.75
C PRO A 78 -4.96 15.29 2.80
N GLN A 79 -4.59 14.07 2.44
CA GLN A 79 -3.65 13.78 1.37
C GLN A 79 -4.03 12.48 0.64
N GLN A 80 -3.81 12.44 -0.67
CA GLN A 80 -4.00 11.26 -1.51
C GLN A 80 -2.78 10.36 -1.46
N TRP A 81 -3.03 9.07 -1.29
CA TRP A 81 -2.01 8.02 -1.36
C TRP A 81 -2.34 7.05 -2.49
N THR A 82 -1.31 6.37 -3.02
CA THR A 82 -1.47 5.41 -4.12
C THR A 82 -0.52 4.23 -3.97
N ALA A 83 -1.07 3.03 -3.90
CA ALA A 83 -0.32 1.79 -4.01
C ALA A 83 -0.22 1.38 -5.48
N THR A 84 1.00 1.02 -5.90
CA THR A 84 1.30 0.76 -7.31
C THR A 84 2.01 -0.55 -7.51
N ILE A 85 1.87 -1.10 -8.71
CA ILE A 85 2.72 -2.18 -9.21
C ILE A 85 3.11 -1.92 -10.66
N TYR A 86 4.34 -2.27 -11.06
CA TYR A 86 4.77 -2.17 -12.44
C TYR A 86 5.83 -3.22 -12.80
N PRO A 87 5.91 -3.66 -14.08
CA PRO A 87 6.92 -4.61 -14.53
C PRO A 87 8.29 -3.94 -14.72
N GLY A 88 9.35 -4.65 -14.35
CA GLY A 88 10.73 -4.28 -14.59
C GLY A 88 11.33 -4.98 -15.83
N PRO A 89 12.46 -4.48 -16.35
CA PRO A 89 13.04 -4.93 -17.62
C PRO A 89 13.60 -6.35 -17.61
N LYS A 90 13.71 -6.99 -16.43
CA LYS A 90 14.30 -8.34 -16.29
C LYS A 90 13.26 -9.37 -15.84
N ASN A 91 12.04 -9.26 -16.36
CA ASN A 91 10.90 -10.10 -15.97
C ASN A 91 10.65 -10.07 -14.44
N ASN A 92 10.93 -8.92 -13.83
CA ASN A 92 10.68 -8.65 -12.43
C ASN A 92 9.51 -7.65 -12.31
N PHE A 93 9.14 -7.29 -11.10
CA PHE A 93 8.17 -6.23 -10.86
C PHE A 93 8.53 -5.47 -9.58
N VAL A 94 7.95 -4.28 -9.42
CA VAL A 94 8.07 -3.47 -8.21
C VAL A 94 6.67 -3.23 -7.69
N PHE A 95 6.39 -3.67 -6.47
CA PHE A 95 5.16 -3.40 -5.74
C PHE A 95 5.43 -2.42 -4.60
N ASN A 96 4.59 -1.41 -4.48
CA ASN A 96 4.62 -0.44 -3.40
C ASN A 96 3.23 -0.39 -2.76
N ALA A 97 3.15 -0.85 -1.51
CA ALA A 97 1.91 -0.89 -0.75
C ALA A 97 1.45 0.49 -0.25
N SER A 98 2.31 1.52 -0.34
CA SER A 98 2.01 2.89 0.03
C SER A 98 1.64 3.09 1.51
N THR A 99 2.22 2.28 2.41
CA THR A 99 2.03 2.39 3.85
C THR A 99 3.17 1.72 4.62
N ILE A 100 3.60 2.31 5.74
CA ILE A 100 4.52 1.67 6.69
C ILE A 100 3.81 0.55 7.46
N PHE A 101 2.50 0.67 7.70
CA PHE A 101 1.74 -0.28 8.51
C PHE A 101 1.45 -1.62 7.81
N TRP A 102 1.93 -1.86 6.57
CA TRP A 102 1.68 -3.12 5.87
C TRP A 102 2.03 -4.36 6.71
N CYS A 103 3.13 -4.32 7.45
CA CYS A 103 3.56 -5.43 8.30
C CYS A 103 2.66 -5.69 9.52
N GLN A 104 1.88 -4.70 9.95
CA GLN A 104 0.97 -4.80 11.10
C GLN A 104 -0.19 -5.76 10.81
N ASP A 105 -0.54 -5.90 9.53
CA ASP A 105 -1.60 -6.80 9.06
C ASP A 105 -1.06 -8.17 8.61
N LEU A 106 0.24 -8.42 8.75
CA LEU A 106 0.83 -9.74 8.45
C LEU A 106 0.88 -10.67 9.66
N SER A 107 1.26 -10.17 10.83
CA SER A 107 1.42 -10.99 12.04
C SER A 107 1.38 -10.16 13.32
N SER A 108 1.01 -10.80 14.43
CA SER A 108 1.04 -10.18 15.76
C SER A 108 1.77 -11.11 16.74
N PRO A 109 3.12 -11.13 16.75
CA PRO A 109 3.88 -11.97 17.66
C PRO A 109 3.67 -11.55 19.14
N PRO A 110 4.01 -12.42 20.12
CA PRO A 110 3.86 -12.09 21.54
C PRO A 110 4.56 -10.78 21.92
N GLY A 111 3.84 -9.90 22.62
CA GLY A 111 4.36 -8.58 23.03
C GLY A 111 4.30 -7.50 21.95
N HIS A 112 3.85 -7.82 20.73
CA HIS A 112 3.63 -6.83 19.68
C HIS A 112 2.47 -5.89 20.05
N MET A 113 2.68 -4.59 19.79
CA MET A 113 1.71 -3.54 20.08
C MET A 113 1.44 -2.75 18.80
N LEU A 114 0.17 -2.71 18.40
CA LEU A 114 -0.24 -1.96 17.22
C LEU A 114 -0.08 -0.46 17.47
N PRO A 115 0.55 0.29 16.54
CA PRO A 115 0.75 1.72 16.68
C PRO A 115 -0.59 2.47 16.68
N TRP A 116 -0.62 3.62 17.36
CA TRP A 116 -1.71 4.58 17.30
C TRP A 116 -1.14 5.92 16.86
N SER A 117 -1.64 6.47 15.76
CA SER A 117 -1.20 7.78 15.27
C SER A 117 -2.27 8.43 14.39
N HIS A 118 -2.28 9.76 14.32
CA HIS A 118 -3.19 10.54 13.47
C HIS A 118 -4.68 10.13 13.59
N TRP A 119 -5.10 9.75 14.80
CA TRP A 119 -6.47 9.24 15.09
C TRP A 119 -6.85 7.96 14.34
N SER A 120 -5.86 7.18 13.94
CA SER A 120 -6.01 5.89 13.27
C SER A 120 -5.07 4.84 13.86
N ARG A 121 -5.35 3.57 13.58
CA ARG A 121 -4.50 2.43 13.90
C ARG A 121 -4.81 1.25 12.98
N PRO A 122 -3.80 0.41 12.66
CA PRO A 122 -4.06 -0.92 12.11
C PRO A 122 -4.78 -1.78 13.16
N HIS A 123 -5.50 -2.79 12.69
CA HIS A 123 -6.30 -3.69 13.53
C HIS A 123 -5.60 -5.02 13.83
N GLY A 124 -4.39 -5.22 13.30
CA GLY A 124 -3.64 -6.46 13.41
C GLY A 124 -3.84 -7.33 12.17
N PRO A 125 -3.48 -8.62 12.24
CA PRO A 125 -3.45 -9.49 11.07
C PRO A 125 -4.75 -9.49 10.26
N ASP A 126 -4.64 -9.27 8.96
CA ASP A 126 -5.75 -9.30 8.00
C ASP A 126 -5.46 -10.33 6.91
N GLU A 127 -6.36 -11.31 6.74
CA GLU A 127 -6.20 -12.40 5.78
C GLU A 127 -6.02 -11.90 4.34
N ARG A 128 -6.61 -10.74 3.99
CA ARG A 128 -6.50 -10.16 2.65
C ARG A 128 -5.08 -9.65 2.41
N VAL A 129 -4.48 -8.97 3.38
CA VAL A 129 -3.08 -8.48 3.30
C VAL A 129 -2.10 -9.65 3.25
N GLN A 130 -2.34 -10.68 4.06
CA GLN A 130 -1.56 -11.91 4.03
C GLN A 130 -1.65 -12.60 2.66
N GLN A 131 -2.85 -12.69 2.08
CA GLN A 131 -3.06 -13.29 0.78
C GLN A 131 -2.43 -12.47 -0.36
N ILE A 132 -2.55 -11.14 -0.34
CA ILE A 132 -1.87 -10.25 -1.30
C ILE A 132 -0.35 -10.47 -1.24
N THR A 133 0.21 -10.50 -0.03
CA THR A 133 1.63 -10.75 0.20
C THR A 133 2.04 -12.14 -0.28
N HIS A 134 1.22 -13.16 -0.02
CA HIS A 134 1.45 -14.52 -0.51
C HIS A 134 1.50 -14.58 -2.04
N ASN A 135 0.54 -13.96 -2.73
CA ASN A 135 0.47 -13.92 -4.19
C ASN A 135 1.73 -13.26 -4.78
N ILE A 136 2.12 -12.12 -4.21
CA ILE A 136 3.31 -11.37 -4.61
C ILE A 136 4.58 -12.23 -4.45
N MET A 137 4.79 -12.80 -3.27
CA MET A 137 5.98 -13.59 -2.98
C MET A 137 6.06 -14.83 -3.86
N ARG A 138 4.94 -15.54 -4.03
CA ARG A 138 4.87 -16.71 -4.91
C ARG A 138 5.28 -16.38 -6.34
N ARG A 139 4.78 -15.27 -6.90
CA ARG A 139 5.13 -14.84 -8.25
C ARG A 139 6.58 -14.36 -8.36
N ALA A 140 7.12 -13.74 -7.30
CA ALA A 140 8.52 -13.29 -7.28
C ALA A 140 9.53 -14.46 -7.20
N THR A 141 9.11 -15.62 -6.70
CA THR A 141 9.98 -16.80 -6.49
C THR A 141 9.70 -17.97 -7.44
N SER A 142 8.78 -17.81 -8.39
CA SER A 142 8.50 -18.82 -9.42
C SER A 142 9.45 -18.68 -10.59
#